data_AF-N9V509-F1
#
_entry.id   AF-N9V509-F1
#
_cell.length_a   1.000
_cell.length_b   1.000
_cell.length_c   1.000
_cell.angle_alpha   90.00
_cell.angle_beta   90.00
_cell.angle_gamma   90.00
#
_symmetry.space_group_name_H-M   'P 1'
#
loop_
_entity.id
_entity.type
_entity.pdbx_description
1 polymer ?
#
loop_
_entity_poly.entity_id
_entity_poly.type
_entity_poly.pdbx_seq_one_letter_code
_entity_poly.pdbx_strand_id
1 'polypeptide(L)'
;MTRRLFLLLCTLTVPVGAAVVDREAEQARLDAACASARQQLIDEGRSQRVALCVKEGKTNARCERDFASFGQREGNKRPDFSKVPACMQAEQYRKSYRQ
;
A
#
# COMPACT_ATOMS: atom_id res chain seq x y z
N MET A 1 -4.00 69.33 -1.68
CA MET A 1 -5.05 68.29 -1.73
C MET A 1 -5.12 67.71 -3.13
N THR A 2 -4.69 66.47 -3.34
CA THR A 2 -5.29 65.51 -4.31
C THR A 2 -4.55 64.18 -4.23
N ARG A 3 -5.13 63.28 -3.42
CA ARG A 3 -4.72 61.89 -3.22
C ARG A 3 -5.09 61.09 -4.47
N ARG A 4 -4.13 60.80 -5.36
CA ARG A 4 -4.32 59.82 -6.44
C ARG A 4 -4.20 58.41 -5.84
N LEU A 5 -5.34 57.87 -5.41
CA LEU A 5 -5.48 56.48 -5.03
C LEU A 5 -5.38 55.63 -6.29
N PHE A 6 -4.18 55.13 -6.59
CA PHE A 6 -3.98 54.16 -7.66
C PHE A 6 -4.48 52.80 -7.16
N LEU A 7 -5.75 52.50 -7.40
CA LEU A 7 -6.35 51.19 -7.19
C LEU A 7 -5.76 50.24 -8.23
N LEU A 8 -4.63 49.61 -7.88
CA LEU A 8 -4.10 48.47 -8.61
C LEU A 8 -5.08 47.32 -8.40
N LEU A 9 -5.88 47.07 -9.44
CA LEU A 9 -6.80 45.93 -9.53
C LEU A 9 -5.94 44.65 -9.57
N CYS A 10 -5.58 44.11 -8.40
CA CYS A 10 -5.10 42.74 -8.29
C CYS A 10 -6.26 41.82 -8.62
N THR A 11 -6.40 41.46 -9.89
CA THR A 11 -7.22 40.32 -10.31
C THR A 11 -6.61 39.07 -9.69
N LEU A 12 -7.08 38.71 -8.50
CA LEU A 12 -6.89 37.39 -7.90
C LEU A 12 -7.56 36.39 -8.84
N THR A 13 -6.80 35.89 -9.81
CA THR A 13 -7.12 34.63 -10.46
C THR A 13 -6.95 33.57 -9.38
N VAL A 14 -8.03 33.31 -8.64
CA VAL A 14 -8.11 32.14 -7.77
C VAL A 14 -7.96 30.95 -8.72
N PRO A 15 -6.90 30.13 -8.63
CA PRO A 15 -6.94 28.85 -9.30
C PRO A 15 -8.14 28.15 -8.69
N VAL A 16 -9.18 27.91 -9.49
CA VAL A 16 -10.27 27.02 -9.14
C VAL A 16 -9.59 25.68 -8.95
N GLY A 17 -9.21 25.40 -7.71
CA GLY A 17 -8.86 24.07 -7.26
C GLY A 17 -10.12 23.25 -7.46
N ALA A 18 -10.26 22.70 -8.66
CA ALA A 18 -11.21 21.64 -8.93
C ALA A 18 -11.09 20.67 -7.77
N ALA A 19 -12.22 20.26 -7.21
CA ALA A 19 -12.25 19.31 -6.11
C ALA A 19 -11.45 18.05 -6.53
N VAL A 20 -10.17 18.04 -6.19
CA VAL A 20 -9.42 16.84 -5.88
C VAL A 20 -10.11 16.37 -4.61
N VAL A 21 -11.28 15.73 -4.76
CA VAL A 21 -11.65 14.64 -3.87
C VAL A 21 -10.36 13.88 -3.67
N ASP A 22 -9.87 13.77 -2.44
CA ASP A 22 -8.49 13.43 -2.13
C ASP A 22 -8.15 12.01 -2.59
N ARG A 23 -8.03 11.85 -3.91
CA ARG A 23 -7.86 10.59 -4.64
C ARG A 23 -6.52 9.99 -4.27
N GLU A 24 -5.53 10.84 -4.05
CA GLU A 24 -4.21 10.45 -3.59
C GLU A 24 -4.28 9.91 -2.17
N ALA A 25 -4.97 10.58 -1.23
CA ALA A 25 -5.13 10.04 0.11
C ALA A 25 -5.97 8.76 0.14
N GLU A 26 -7.04 8.67 -0.64
CA GLU A 26 -7.85 7.44 -0.70
C GLU A 26 -7.06 6.28 -1.33
N GLN A 27 -6.32 6.53 -2.41
CA GLN A 27 -5.42 5.53 -3.00
C GLN A 27 -4.35 5.09 -2.00
N ALA A 28 -3.73 6.03 -1.28
CA ALA A 28 -2.72 5.73 -0.26
C ALA A 28 -3.30 4.92 0.90
N ARG A 29 -4.52 5.23 1.34
CA ARG A 29 -5.24 4.46 2.38
C ARG A 29 -5.47 3.02 1.93
N LEU A 30 -5.93 2.82 0.70
CA LEU A 30 -6.17 1.50 0.14
C LEU A 30 -4.88 0.70 -0.09
N ASP A 31 -3.82 1.36 -0.56
CA ASP A 31 -2.51 0.73 -0.74
C ASP A 31 -1.88 0.32 0.59
N ALA A 32 -2.03 1.13 1.65
CA ALA A 32 -1.62 0.78 3.00
C ALA A 32 -2.38 -0.44 3.53
N ALA A 33 -3.70 -0.50 3.32
CA ALA A 33 -4.51 -1.67 3.68
C ALA A 33 -4.05 -2.93 2.94
N CYS A 34 -3.76 -2.84 1.64
CA CYS A 34 -3.19 -3.93 0.87
C CYS A 34 -1.82 -4.36 1.42
N ALA A 35 -0.92 -3.42 1.73
CA ALA A 35 0.39 -3.72 2.29
C ALA A 35 0.29 -4.46 3.63
N SER A 36 -0.60 -4.01 4.52
CA SER A 36 -0.86 -4.68 5.80
C SER A 36 -1.38 -6.11 5.60
N ALA A 37 -2.37 -6.31 4.73
CA ALA A 37 -2.92 -7.64 4.47
C ALA A 37 -1.88 -8.59 3.84
N ARG A 38 -1.01 -8.07 2.97
CA ARG A 38 0.10 -8.84 2.41
C ARG A 38 1.09 -9.28 3.48
N GLN A 39 1.42 -8.40 4.42
CA GLN A 39 2.36 -8.72 5.50
C GLN A 39 1.78 -9.80 6.41
N GLN A 40 0.50 -9.71 6.78
CA GLN A 40 -0.17 -10.74 7.57
C GLN A 40 -0.08 -12.13 6.92
N LEU A 41 -0.35 -12.22 5.61
CA LEU A 41 -0.23 -13.48 4.87
C LEU A 41 1.21 -14.01 4.80
N ILE A 42 2.20 -13.12 4.74
CA ILE A 42 3.61 -13.49 4.80
C ILE A 42 3.90 -14.09 6.18
N ASP A 43 3.50 -13.42 7.25
CA ASP A 43 3.79 -13.84 8.63
C ASP A 43 3.12 -15.17 8.97
N GLU A 44 1.84 -15.32 8.60
CA GLU A 44 1.09 -16.56 8.77
C GLU A 44 1.72 -17.71 7.97
N GLY A 45 2.00 -17.49 6.68
CA GLY A 45 2.62 -18.50 5.83
C GLY A 45 4.02 -18.91 6.30
N ARG A 46 4.80 -17.96 6.81
CA ARG A 46 6.12 -18.22 7.41
C ARG A 46 5.97 -19.08 8.66
N SER A 47 5.07 -18.69 9.57
CA SER A 47 4.82 -19.42 10.81
C SER A 47 4.39 -20.87 10.55
N GLN A 48 3.47 -21.08 9.62
CA GLN A 48 3.02 -22.42 9.22
C GLN A 48 4.18 -23.29 8.70
N ARG A 49 5.06 -22.72 7.87
CA ARG A 49 6.20 -23.44 7.30
C ARG A 49 7.27 -23.77 8.33
N VAL A 50 7.56 -22.85 9.24
CA VAL A 50 8.46 -23.10 10.38
C VAL A 50 7.89 -24.22 11.24
N ALA A 51 6.60 -24.17 11.58
CA ALA A 51 5.95 -25.20 12.38
C ALA A 51 5.99 -26.59 11.71
N LEU A 52 5.77 -26.66 10.39
CA LEU A 52 5.88 -27.90 9.63
C LEU A 52 7.32 -28.42 9.61
N CYS A 53 8.31 -27.56 9.37
CA CYS A 53 9.73 -27.94 9.39
C CYS A 53 10.19 -28.47 10.75
N VAL A 54 9.69 -27.90 11.86
CA VAL A 54 9.98 -28.42 13.21
C VAL A 54 9.31 -29.79 13.41
N LYS A 55 8.07 -29.97 12.94
CA LYS A 55 7.38 -31.28 12.97
C LYS A 55 8.11 -32.36 12.17
N GLU A 56 8.84 -31.97 11.12
CA GLU A 56 9.72 -32.84 10.32
C GLU A 56 11.06 -33.16 11.02
N GLY A 57 11.25 -32.72 12.27
CA GLY A 57 12.40 -33.08 13.10
C GLY A 57 13.61 -32.16 12.98
N LYS A 58 13.48 -31.01 12.30
CA LYS A 58 14.54 -29.98 12.26
C LYS A 58 14.49 -29.10 13.52
N THR A 59 15.62 -28.50 13.87
CA THR A 59 15.67 -27.54 14.99
C THR A 59 14.95 -26.25 14.63
N ASN A 60 14.35 -25.59 15.62
CA ASN A 60 13.66 -24.31 15.41
C ASN A 60 14.57 -23.28 14.72
N ALA A 61 15.81 -23.13 15.19
CA ALA A 61 16.78 -22.21 14.60
C ALA A 61 17.12 -22.52 13.14
N ARG A 62 17.08 -23.79 12.72
CA ARG A 62 17.26 -24.16 11.31
C ARG A 62 16.06 -23.74 10.48
N CYS A 63 14.85 -24.04 10.94
CA CYS A 63 13.61 -23.70 10.24
C CYS A 63 13.42 -22.19 10.09
N GLU A 64 13.67 -21.42 11.15
CA GLU A 64 13.58 -19.96 11.13
C GLU A 64 14.50 -19.33 10.07
N ARG A 65 15.72 -19.89 9.92
CA ARG A 65 16.69 -19.48 8.88
C ARG A 65 16.24 -19.90 7.48
N ASP A 66 15.77 -21.14 7.32
CA ASP A 66 15.35 -21.66 6.02
C ASP A 66 14.13 -20.87 5.46
N PHE A 67 13.29 -20.31 6.33
CA PHE A 67 12.14 -19.46 5.96
C PHE A 67 12.34 -17.96 6.25
N ALA A 68 13.57 -17.50 6.48
CA ALA A 68 13.85 -16.08 6.76
C ALA A 68 13.44 -15.14 5.61
N SER A 69 13.55 -15.62 4.36
CA SER A 69 13.18 -14.86 3.16
C SER A 69 11.76 -15.14 2.68
N PHE A 70 10.90 -15.81 3.46
CA PHE A 70 9.52 -16.05 3.06
C PHE A 70 8.80 -14.73 2.77
N GLY A 71 8.06 -14.66 1.66
CA GLY A 71 7.39 -13.44 1.23
C GLY A 71 8.19 -12.55 0.27
N GLN A 72 9.49 -12.81 0.10
CA GLN A 72 10.31 -12.12 -0.90
C GLN A 72 10.04 -12.63 -2.32
N ARG A 73 10.46 -11.85 -3.34
CA ARG A 73 10.24 -12.18 -4.76
C ARG A 73 10.88 -13.52 -5.18
N GLU A 74 12.00 -13.90 -4.57
CA GLU A 74 12.72 -15.16 -4.81
C GLU A 74 13.11 -15.82 -3.47
N GLY A 75 13.03 -17.16 -3.41
CA GLY A 75 13.21 -17.96 -2.19
C GLY A 75 11.92 -18.19 -1.39
N ASN A 76 11.62 -19.45 -1.01
CA ASN A 76 10.44 -19.91 -0.25
C ASN A 76 9.19 -19.03 -0.45
N LYS A 77 8.54 -19.28 -1.60
CA LYS A 77 7.73 -18.33 -2.39
C LYS A 77 6.70 -17.49 -1.64
N ARG A 78 6.62 -16.23 -2.11
CA ARG A 78 5.59 -15.22 -1.81
C ARG A 78 4.16 -15.73 -2.05
N PRO A 79 3.21 -15.43 -1.15
CA PRO A 79 1.79 -15.66 -1.38
C PRO A 79 1.29 -14.96 -2.66
N ASP A 80 0.27 -15.54 -3.27
CA ASP A 80 -0.47 -14.89 -4.35
C ASP A 80 -1.36 -13.79 -3.76
N PHE A 81 -1.00 -12.53 -4.03
CA PHE A 81 -1.73 -11.38 -3.53
C PHE A 81 -2.89 -10.96 -4.45
N SER A 82 -3.05 -11.56 -5.62
CA SER A 82 -4.10 -11.18 -6.58
C SER A 82 -5.51 -11.44 -6.04
N LYS A 83 -5.64 -12.32 -5.05
CA LYS A 83 -6.90 -12.69 -4.40
C LYS A 83 -7.12 -12.01 -3.05
N VAL A 84 -6.23 -11.09 -2.65
CA VAL A 84 -6.34 -10.39 -1.37
C VAL A 84 -7.36 -9.26 -1.51
N PRO A 85 -8.50 -9.27 -0.78
CA PRO A 85 -9.57 -8.30 -0.98
C PRO A 85 -9.13 -6.84 -0.88
N ALA A 86 -8.26 -6.51 0.08
CA ALA A 86 -7.70 -5.17 0.22
C ALA A 86 -6.87 -4.74 -1.00
N CYS A 87 -6.12 -5.66 -1.60
CA CYS A 87 -5.34 -5.39 -2.81
C CYS A 87 -6.20 -5.27 -4.06
N MET A 88 -7.26 -6.09 -4.17
CA MET A 88 -8.25 -5.96 -5.24
C MET A 88 -8.97 -4.61 -5.17
N GLN A 89 -9.33 -4.15 -3.97
CA GLN A 89 -9.97 -2.85 -3.77
C GLN A 89 -9.04 -1.69 -4.16
N ALA A 90 -7.77 -1.73 -3.74
CA ALA A 90 -6.77 -0.75 -4.13
C ALA A 90 -6.56 -0.71 -5.66
N GLU A 91 -6.53 -1.88 -6.32
CA GLU A 91 -6.43 -1.97 -7.77
C GLU A 91 -7.67 -1.47 -8.50
N GLN A 92 -8.86 -1.82 -8.01
CA GLN A 92 -10.12 -1.38 -8.60
C GLN A 92 -10.28 0.14 -8.51
N TYR A 93 -9.99 0.72 -7.34
CA TYR A 93 -10.01 2.18 -7.17
C TYR A 93 -9.05 2.84 -8.15
N ARG A 94 -7.81 2.36 -8.25
CA ARG A 94 -6.80 2.85 -9.19
C ARG A 94 -7.22 2.78 -10.67
N LYS A 95 -8.02 1.79 -11.05
CA LYS A 95 -8.55 1.62 -12.40
C LYS A 95 -9.74 2.54 -12.68
N SER A 96 -10.53 2.88 -11.66
CA SER A 96 -11.77 3.65 -11.81
C SER A 96 -11.59 5.06 -12.39
N TYR A 97 -10.41 5.66 -12.21
CA TYR A 97 -10.12 7.03 -12.67
C TYR A 97 -8.99 7.11 -13.70
N ARG A 98 -8.45 5.97 -14.15
CA ARG A 98 -7.47 5.90 -15.26
C ARG A 98 -8.12 5.79 -16.64
N GLN A 99 -9.45 5.70 -16.70
CA GLN A 99 -10.25 5.62 -17.92
C GLN A 99 -10.68 7.02 -18.36
#